data_AF-G2QGN4-F1
#
_entry.id   AF-G2QGN4-F1
#
_cell.length_a   1.000
_cell.length_b   1.000
_cell.length_c   1.000
_cell.angle_alpha   90.00
_cell.angle_beta   90.00
_cell.angle_gamma   90.00
#
_symmetry.space_group_name_H-M   'P 1'
#
loop_
_entity.id
_entity.type
_entity.pdbx_description
1 polymer ?
#
loop_
_entity_poly.entity_id
_entity_poly.type
_entity_poly.pdbx_seq_one_letter_code
_entity_poly.pdbx_strand_id
1 'polypeptide(L)'
;MLEKQSPMRIAVFLRKKSPFYSLRNDEVLAKACSTLGIDPVESRAKLMTVCKWDRLTVFVFNVWYDGYDWATAHHKVDLPVVLVDYGKKVSTVKICSQNFCDEVNHFVARQHELHGWDSKPPYFEDHTLPGVVPTYPNPRCVKLIGPDGIARRQVKTPPPGSTGVYPP
;
A
#
# COMPACT_ATOMS: atom_id res chain seq x y z
N MET A 1 13.46 -15.10 -11.61
CA MET A 1 13.62 -16.26 -10.69
C MET A 1 12.89 -15.94 -9.39
N LEU A 2 11.59 -16.24 -9.36
CA LEU A 2 10.76 -16.30 -8.16
C LEU A 2 10.37 -17.78 -8.07
N GLU A 3 11.27 -18.62 -7.55
CA GLU A 3 11.15 -20.08 -7.68
C GLU A 3 10.11 -20.72 -6.76
N LYS A 4 9.44 -19.93 -5.91
CA LYS A 4 8.34 -20.43 -5.08
C LYS A 4 7.21 -19.42 -5.06
N GLN A 5 6.06 -19.82 -5.62
CA GLN A 5 4.79 -19.10 -5.48
C GLN A 5 4.48 -19.00 -3.99
N SER A 6 4.80 -17.86 -3.40
CA SER A 6 4.68 -17.60 -1.98
C SER A 6 4.15 -16.19 -1.78
N PRO A 7 3.36 -15.94 -0.73
CA PRO A 7 2.83 -14.62 -0.45
C PRO A 7 3.91 -13.54 -0.47
N MET A 8 3.73 -12.52 -1.29
CA MET A 8 4.68 -11.41 -1.34
C MET A 8 4.01 -10.09 -1.74
N ARG A 9 4.75 -9.00 -1.52
CA ARG A 9 4.37 -7.66 -1.93
C ARG A 9 5.27 -7.16 -3.04
N ILE A 10 4.66 -6.55 -4.03
CA ILE A 10 5.36 -5.84 -5.08
C ILE A 10 5.17 -4.34 -4.83
N ALA A 11 6.27 -3.65 -4.58
CA ALA A 11 6.31 -2.19 -4.59
C ALA A 11 6.72 -1.73 -5.98
N VAL A 12 6.00 -0.77 -6.55
CA VAL A 12 6.32 -0.17 -7.85
C VAL A 12 6.61 1.29 -7.66
N PHE A 13 7.80 1.73 -8.06
CA PHE A 13 8.16 3.14 -8.13
C PHE A 13 8.02 3.60 -9.58
N LEU A 14 6.94 4.31 -9.89
CA LEU A 14 6.69 4.87 -11.22
C LEU A 14 7.07 6.35 -11.25
N ARG A 15 8.24 6.65 -11.82
CA ARG A 15 8.74 8.04 -11.86
C ARG A 15 8.05 8.83 -12.96
N LYS A 16 7.82 10.13 -12.75
CA LYS A 16 7.18 11.05 -13.72
C LYS A 16 7.82 11.08 -15.10
N LYS A 17 9.13 10.81 -15.17
CA LYS A 17 9.89 10.78 -16.43
C LYS A 17 9.88 9.41 -17.11
N SER A 18 9.25 8.39 -16.52
CA SER A 18 9.14 7.06 -17.10
C SER A 18 8.26 7.10 -18.35
N PRO A 19 8.57 6.32 -19.41
CA PRO A 19 7.66 6.14 -20.54
C PRO A 19 6.32 5.51 -20.14
N PHE A 20 6.25 4.90 -18.95
CA PHE A 20 5.04 4.26 -18.43
C PHE A 20 4.21 5.19 -17.53
N TYR A 21 4.59 6.46 -17.37
CA TYR A 21 3.92 7.34 -16.40
C TYR A 21 2.45 7.64 -16.73
N SER A 22 2.05 7.53 -17.99
CA SER A 22 0.66 7.71 -18.42
C SER A 22 -0.22 6.47 -18.21
N LEU A 23 0.36 5.34 -17.79
CA LEU A 23 -0.41 4.12 -17.54
C LEU A 23 -1.37 4.32 -16.37
N ARG A 24 -2.56 3.75 -16.50
CA ARG A 24 -3.55 3.62 -15.43
C ARG A 24 -3.08 2.62 -14.38
N ASN A 25 -3.70 2.63 -13.21
CA ASN A 25 -3.31 1.77 -12.09
C ASN A 25 -3.31 0.27 -12.43
N ASP A 26 -4.33 -0.18 -13.15
CA ASP A 26 -4.47 -1.56 -13.64
C ASP A 26 -3.37 -1.92 -14.66
N GLU A 27 -3.03 -0.99 -15.54
CA GLU A 27 -1.96 -1.16 -16.53
C GLU A 27 -0.58 -1.19 -15.87
N VAL A 28 -0.34 -0.39 -14.82
CA VAL A 28 0.91 -0.42 -14.04
C VAL A 28 1.09 -1.74 -13.31
N LEU A 29 0.01 -2.27 -12.71
CA LEU A 29 0.03 -3.58 -12.06
C LEU A 29 0.34 -4.68 -13.09
N ALA A 30 -0.36 -4.70 -14.22
CA ALA A 30 -0.12 -5.67 -15.29
C ALA A 30 1.32 -5.56 -15.83
N LYS A 31 1.83 -4.33 -16.00
CA LYS A 31 3.19 -4.08 -16.46
C LYS A 31 4.24 -4.59 -15.46
N ALA A 32 4.02 -4.37 -14.16
CA ALA A 32 4.90 -4.89 -13.11
C ALA A 32 4.88 -6.41 -13.06
N CYS A 33 3.71 -7.04 -13.14
CA CYS A 33 3.59 -8.50 -13.21
C CYS A 33 4.34 -9.07 -14.43
N SER A 34 4.13 -8.47 -15.62
CA SER A 34 4.84 -8.84 -16.85
C SER A 34 6.36 -8.69 -16.71
N THR A 35 6.84 -7.62 -16.06
CA THR A 35 8.28 -7.40 -15.82
C THR A 35 8.89 -8.48 -14.92
N LEU A 36 8.09 -9.06 -14.02
CA LEU A 36 8.51 -10.10 -13.09
C LEU A 36 8.28 -11.52 -13.63
N GLY A 37 7.63 -11.67 -14.79
CA GLY A 37 7.21 -12.97 -15.31
C GLY A 37 6.10 -13.62 -14.48
N ILE A 38 5.23 -12.80 -13.88
CA ILE A 38 4.10 -13.23 -13.06
C ILE A 38 2.82 -13.05 -13.86
N ASP A 39 1.95 -14.07 -13.87
CA ASP A 39 0.58 -13.92 -14.36
C ASP A 39 -0.29 -13.24 -13.29
N PRO A 40 -0.91 -12.08 -13.56
CA PRO A 40 -1.67 -11.33 -12.56
C PRO A 40 -2.96 -12.05 -12.11
N VAL A 41 -3.52 -12.93 -12.93
CA VAL A 41 -4.76 -13.68 -12.61
C VAL A 41 -4.42 -14.90 -11.75
N GLU A 42 -3.47 -15.73 -12.17
CA GLU A 42 -3.03 -16.91 -11.41
C GLU A 42 -2.45 -16.52 -10.05
N SER A 43 -1.71 -15.41 -10.02
CA SER A 43 -1.15 -14.86 -8.79
C SER A 43 -2.15 -14.10 -7.92
N ARG A 44 -3.40 -13.92 -8.39
CA ARG A 44 -4.44 -13.15 -7.69
C ARG A 44 -3.94 -11.76 -7.29
N ALA A 45 -3.24 -11.10 -8.21
CA ALA A 45 -2.62 -9.82 -7.96
C ALA A 45 -3.66 -8.78 -7.52
N LYS A 46 -3.44 -8.18 -6.35
CA LYS A 46 -4.41 -7.26 -5.74
C LYS A 46 -3.74 -5.94 -5.39
N LEU A 47 -4.15 -4.88 -6.09
CA LEU A 47 -3.68 -3.53 -5.81
C LEU A 47 -4.14 -3.08 -4.42
N MET A 48 -3.18 -2.69 -3.58
CA MET A 48 -3.42 -2.32 -2.18
C MET A 48 -3.44 -0.82 -1.98
N THR A 49 -2.44 -0.11 -2.50
CA THR A 49 -2.33 1.34 -2.34
C THR A 49 -1.66 1.99 -3.53
N VAL A 50 -2.08 3.22 -3.80
CA VAL A 50 -1.46 4.16 -4.74
C VAL A 50 -1.18 5.47 -3.98
N CYS A 51 0.08 5.87 -3.95
CA CYS A 51 0.54 7.10 -3.32
C CYS A 51 1.24 7.99 -4.34
N LYS A 52 0.65 9.15 -4.64
CA LYS A 52 1.16 10.07 -5.66
C LYS A 52 1.97 11.20 -5.01
N TRP A 53 3.14 11.44 -5.56
CA TRP A 53 4.02 12.57 -5.29
C TRP A 53 4.33 13.29 -6.61
N ASP A 54 4.77 14.55 -6.56
CA ASP A 54 5.04 15.35 -7.78
C ASP A 54 5.95 14.66 -8.80
N ARG A 55 6.90 13.82 -8.35
CA ARG A 55 7.90 13.16 -9.22
C ARG A 55 7.81 11.64 -9.25
N LEU A 56 6.96 11.04 -8.43
CA LEU A 56 6.91 9.60 -8.19
C LEU A 56 5.49 9.19 -7.81
N THR A 57 4.96 8.15 -8.45
CA THR A 57 3.81 7.42 -7.93
C THR A 57 4.28 6.07 -7.41
N VAL A 58 3.94 5.76 -6.17
CA VAL A 58 4.22 4.48 -5.53
C VAL A 58 2.97 3.62 -5.58
N PHE A 59 3.09 2.42 -6.12
CA PHE A 59 2.04 1.41 -6.06
C PHE A 59 2.51 0.28 -5.16
N VAL A 60 1.60 -0.31 -4.39
CA VAL A 60 1.88 -1.58 -3.70
C VAL A 60 0.74 -2.53 -3.99
N PHE A 61 1.07 -3.75 -4.41
CA PHE A 61 0.11 -4.82 -4.61
C PHE A 61 0.63 -6.14 -4.01
N ASN A 62 -0.29 -6.99 -3.59
CA ASN A 62 0.05 -8.34 -3.13
C ASN A 62 -0.09 -9.32 -4.30
N VAL A 63 0.72 -10.38 -4.28
CA VAL A 63 0.56 -11.57 -5.11
C VAL A 63 0.64 -12.82 -4.25
N TRP A 64 -0.11 -13.87 -4.62
CA TRP A 64 -0.24 -15.14 -3.89
C TRP A 64 -0.59 -14.97 -2.40
N TYR A 65 -1.34 -13.92 -2.03
CA TYR A 65 -1.69 -13.63 -0.65
C TYR A 65 -3.20 -13.47 -0.47
N ASP A 66 -3.84 -14.53 0.02
CA ASP A 66 -5.28 -14.54 0.34
C ASP A 66 -5.57 -14.19 1.81
N GLY A 67 -4.53 -14.10 2.66
CA GLY A 67 -4.66 -13.82 4.09
C GLY A 67 -4.97 -12.36 4.44
N TYR A 68 -5.47 -11.55 3.50
CA TYR A 68 -5.80 -10.16 3.78
C TYR A 68 -7.16 -10.07 4.50
N ASP A 69 -7.12 -9.84 5.81
CA ASP A 69 -8.30 -9.66 6.65
C ASP A 69 -8.52 -8.18 7.00
N TRP A 70 -9.71 -7.66 6.65
CA TRP A 70 -10.12 -6.27 6.88
C TRP A 70 -10.21 -5.90 8.37
N ALA A 71 -10.45 -6.88 9.24
CA ALA A 71 -10.53 -6.62 10.67
C ALA A 71 -9.14 -6.30 11.24
N THR A 72 -8.11 -6.98 10.74
CA THR A 72 -6.74 -6.94 11.28
C THR A 72 -5.73 -6.23 10.39
N ALA A 73 -6.09 -5.81 9.18
CA ALA A 73 -5.18 -5.23 8.19
C ALA A 73 -4.52 -3.88 8.57
N HIS A 74 -4.95 -3.25 9.68
CA HIS A 74 -4.25 -2.12 10.27
C HIS A 74 -3.00 -2.54 11.06
N HIS A 75 -2.81 -3.84 11.31
CA HIS A 75 -1.57 -4.41 11.80
C HIS A 75 -0.65 -4.76 10.62
N LYS A 76 0.65 -4.60 10.85
CA LYS A 76 1.67 -4.96 9.89
C LYS A 76 1.63 -6.48 9.64
N VAL A 77 1.71 -6.88 8.37
CA VAL A 77 2.02 -8.25 7.96
C VAL A 77 3.42 -8.27 7.39
N ASP A 78 4.25 -9.22 7.82
CA ASP A 78 5.62 -9.40 7.37
C ASP A 78 5.70 -10.15 6.03
N LEU A 79 5.35 -9.48 4.94
CA LEU A 79 5.54 -10.03 3.59
C LEU A 79 6.90 -9.63 3.00
N PRO A 80 7.61 -10.55 2.31
CA PRO A 80 8.77 -10.17 1.52
C PRO A 80 8.37 -9.19 0.43
N VAL A 81 9.25 -8.23 0.13
CA VAL A 81 8.99 -7.18 -0.86
C VAL A 81 9.97 -7.27 -2.03
N VAL A 82 9.42 -7.19 -3.25
CA VAL A 82 10.20 -6.92 -4.46
C VAL A 82 9.84 -5.52 -4.95
N LEU A 83 10.88 -4.74 -5.26
CA LEU A 83 10.74 -3.41 -5.85
C LEU A 83 10.91 -3.50 -7.37
N VAL A 84 9.96 -2.90 -8.09
CA VAL A 84 10.06 -2.59 -9.52
C VAL A 84 10.13 -1.07 -9.67
N ASP A 85 11.30 -0.51 -10.00
CA ASP A 85 11.50 0.93 -10.22
C ASP A 85 11.54 1.23 -11.72
N TYR A 86 10.52 1.94 -12.20
CA TYR A 86 10.40 2.44 -13.56
C TYR A 86 10.96 3.86 -13.66
N GLY A 87 12.22 3.95 -14.10
CA GLY A 87 12.90 5.21 -14.40
C GLY A 87 12.67 5.73 -15.82
N LYS A 88 13.38 6.80 -16.18
CA LYS A 88 13.29 7.43 -17.51
C LYS A 88 13.76 6.53 -18.65
N LYS A 89 14.88 5.83 -18.44
CA LYS A 89 15.53 5.00 -19.46
C LYS A 89 15.67 3.54 -19.06
N VAL A 90 15.72 3.27 -17.75
CA VAL A 90 16.01 1.95 -17.20
C VAL A 90 14.89 1.59 -16.23
N SER A 91 14.49 0.33 -16.27
CA SER A 91 13.64 -0.30 -15.26
C SER A 91 14.52 -1.24 -14.44
N THR A 92 14.39 -1.20 -13.12
CA THR A 92 15.17 -2.09 -12.24
C THR A 92 14.26 -2.92 -11.36
N VAL A 93 14.65 -4.16 -11.12
CA VAL A 93 13.98 -5.07 -10.18
C VAL A 93 14.95 -5.38 -9.06
N LYS A 94 14.49 -5.29 -7.81
CA LYS A 94 15.31 -5.55 -6.62
C LYS A 94 14.55 -6.39 -5.62
N ILE A 95 15.23 -7.40 -5.07
CA ILE A 95 14.82 -8.04 -3.82
C ILE A 95 15.22 -7.09 -2.69
N CYS A 96 14.28 -6.75 -1.83
CA CYS A 96 14.46 -5.70 -0.84
C CYS A 96 15.10 -6.22 0.46
N SER A 97 15.80 -5.33 1.17
CA SER A 97 16.28 -5.59 2.52
C SER A 97 15.12 -5.61 3.51
N GLN A 98 15.34 -6.21 4.69
CA GLN A 98 14.33 -6.30 5.74
C GLN A 98 13.76 -4.92 6.12
N ASN A 99 14.62 -3.90 6.28
CA ASN A 99 14.18 -2.56 6.61
C ASN A 99 13.19 -1.99 5.57
N PHE A 100 13.46 -2.19 4.27
CA PHE A 100 12.56 -1.72 3.22
C PHE A 100 11.27 -2.53 3.19
N CYS A 101 11.35 -3.86 3.42
CA CYS A 101 10.16 -4.68 3.59
C CYS A 101 9.30 -4.15 4.74
N ASP A 102 9.90 -3.83 5.88
CA ASP A 102 9.21 -3.27 7.03
C ASP A 102 8.55 -1.93 6.71
N GLU A 103 9.24 -1.01 6.03
CA GLU A 103 8.68 0.29 5.61
C GLU A 103 7.44 0.12 4.73
N VAL A 104 7.52 -0.71 3.68
CA VAL A 104 6.38 -0.96 2.79
C VAL A 104 5.25 -1.67 3.53
N ASN A 105 5.57 -2.59 4.43
CA ASN A 105 4.56 -3.32 5.18
C ASN A 105 3.81 -2.43 6.17
N HIS A 106 4.52 -1.58 6.89
CA HIS A 106 3.92 -0.54 7.74
C HIS A 106 3.11 0.46 6.93
N PHE A 107 3.60 0.85 5.74
CA PHE A 107 2.90 1.78 4.88
C PHE A 107 1.51 1.27 4.49
N VAL A 108 1.39 0.03 4.01
CA VAL A 108 0.08 -0.56 3.65
C VAL A 108 -0.86 -0.66 4.87
N ALA A 109 -0.34 -1.05 6.03
CA ALA A 109 -1.13 -1.13 7.26
C ALA A 109 -1.62 0.26 7.70
N ARG A 110 -0.77 1.28 7.59
CA ARG A 110 -1.12 2.68 7.86
C ARG A 110 -2.17 3.20 6.89
N GLN A 111 -2.10 2.85 5.60
CA GLN A 111 -3.15 3.25 4.64
C GLN A 111 -4.51 2.69 5.04
N HIS A 112 -4.57 1.43 5.46
CA HIS A 112 -5.78 0.82 5.98
C HIS A 112 -6.29 1.53 7.25
N GLU A 113 -5.39 1.83 8.19
CA GLU A 113 -5.72 2.60 9.40
C GLU A 113 -6.30 3.98 9.09
N LEU A 114 -5.71 4.71 8.14
CA LEU A 114 -6.14 6.05 7.76
C LEU A 114 -7.49 6.07 7.07
N HIS A 115 -7.78 5.11 6.18
CA HIS A 115 -9.02 5.11 5.41
C HIS A 115 -10.24 4.56 6.19
N GLY A 116 -10.02 3.86 7.31
CA GLY A 116 -11.09 3.53 8.26
C GLY A 116 -11.48 2.07 8.34
N TRP A 117 -12.58 1.81 9.07
CA TRP A 117 -13.03 0.46 9.42
C TRP A 117 -13.48 -0.37 8.21
N ASP A 118 -14.33 0.22 7.36
CA ASP A 118 -14.95 -0.47 6.23
C ASP A 118 -14.25 -0.21 4.89
N SER A 119 -13.13 0.51 4.90
CA SER A 119 -12.45 0.91 3.67
C SER A 119 -11.70 -0.26 3.03
N LYS A 120 -11.90 -0.44 1.73
CA LYS A 120 -11.28 -1.49 0.92
C LYS A 120 -10.27 -0.88 -0.06
N PRO A 121 -9.16 -1.57 -0.34
CA PRO A 121 -8.17 -1.17 -1.30
C PRO A 121 -8.77 -1.19 -2.71
N PRO A 122 -8.18 -0.44 -3.65
CA PRO A 122 -6.96 0.34 -3.47
C PRO A 122 -7.15 1.61 -2.63
N TYR A 123 -6.23 1.84 -1.68
CA TYR A 123 -6.15 3.06 -0.87
C TYR A 123 -5.39 4.14 -1.62
N PHE A 124 -5.95 5.35 -1.67
CA PHE A 124 -5.41 6.45 -2.47
C PHE A 124 -4.93 7.60 -1.60
N GLU A 125 -3.70 8.03 -1.85
CA GLU A 125 -3.10 9.20 -1.21
C GLU A 125 -2.45 10.07 -2.29
N ASP A 126 -2.80 11.35 -2.36
CA ASP A 126 -2.32 12.28 -3.39
C ASP A 126 -1.69 13.52 -2.77
N HIS A 127 -0.37 13.63 -2.89
CA HIS A 127 0.45 14.76 -2.42
C HIS A 127 0.81 15.73 -3.54
N THR A 128 0.17 15.66 -4.71
CA THR A 128 0.51 16.51 -5.86
C THR A 128 -0.17 17.88 -5.84
N LEU A 129 -1.24 18.04 -5.07
CA LEU A 129 -2.00 19.28 -4.98
C LEU A 129 -1.31 20.29 -4.05
N PRO A 130 -0.87 21.47 -4.53
CA PRO A 130 -0.23 22.47 -3.69
C PRO A 130 -1.15 22.94 -2.55
N GLY A 131 -0.64 22.93 -1.32
CA GLY A 131 -1.39 23.39 -0.14
C GLY A 131 -2.50 22.45 0.33
N VAL A 132 -2.69 21.30 -0.31
CA VAL A 132 -3.68 20.30 0.10
C VAL A 132 -2.95 19.12 0.73
N VAL A 133 -3.15 18.96 2.04
CA VAL A 133 -2.70 17.76 2.75
C VAL A 133 -3.77 16.69 2.60
N PRO A 134 -3.43 15.42 2.30
CA PRO A 134 -4.39 14.32 2.31
C PRO A 134 -5.15 14.28 3.64
N THR A 135 -6.48 14.38 3.54
CA THR A 135 -7.36 14.29 4.69
C THR A 135 -8.11 12.97 4.67
N TYR A 136 -8.28 12.40 5.86
CA TYR A 136 -8.94 11.13 6.04
C TYR A 136 -10.13 11.36 6.96
N PRO A 137 -11.37 11.27 6.45
CA PRO A 137 -12.55 11.65 7.24
C PRO A 137 -12.85 10.63 8.36
N ASN A 138 -12.43 9.38 8.21
CA ASN A 138 -12.77 8.31 9.15
C ASN A 138 -11.57 7.40 9.51
N PRO A 139 -10.46 7.92 10.06
CA PRO A 139 -9.33 7.08 10.44
C PRO A 139 -9.68 6.23 11.66
N ARG A 140 -9.20 4.97 11.68
CA ARG A 140 -9.40 4.04 12.81
C ARG A 140 -8.74 4.54 14.09
N CYS A 141 -7.63 5.26 13.97
CA CYS A 141 -6.98 5.90 15.10
C CYS A 141 -6.74 7.38 14.82
N VAL A 142 -6.88 8.19 15.86
CA VAL A 142 -6.42 9.57 15.87
C VAL A 142 -5.26 9.71 16.84
N LYS A 143 -4.24 10.48 16.44
CA LYS A 143 -3.24 10.95 17.39
C LYS A 143 -3.77 12.21 18.05
N LEU A 144 -4.05 12.13 19.35
CA LEU A 144 -4.40 13.28 20.15
C LEU A 144 -3.16 13.79 20.86
N ILE A 145 -2.88 15.08 20.73
CA ILE A 145 -1.85 15.74 21.53
C ILE A 145 -2.49 16.06 22.87
N GLY A 146 -1.97 15.46 23.94
CA GLY A 146 -2.42 15.76 25.29
C GLY A 146 -2.02 17.17 25.72
N PRO A 147 -2.59 17.69 26.82
CA PRO A 147 -2.20 18.99 27.39
C PRO A 147 -0.71 19.10 27.73
N ASP A 148 -0.04 17.95 27.89
CA ASP A 148 1.39 17.79 28.14
C ASP A 148 2.26 17.78 26.88
N GLY A 149 1.67 18.00 25.70
CA GLY A 149 2.37 17.95 24.42
C GLY A 149 2.69 16.54 23.93
N ILE A 150 2.29 15.49 24.67
CA ILE A 150 2.55 14.09 24.29
C ILE A 150 1.46 13.61 23.35
N ALA A 151 1.87 13.14 22.17
CA ALA A 151 0.96 12.50 21.22
C ALA A 151 0.61 11.09 21.70
N ARG A 152 -0.67 10.86 21.99
CA ARG A 152 -1.23 9.54 22.34
C ARG A 152 -2.10 9.03 21.20
N ARG A 153 -2.00 7.73 20.91
CA ARG A 153 -2.87 7.06 19.93
C ARG A 153 -4.18 6.69 20.61
N GLN A 154 -5.29 7.16 20.07
CA GLN A 154 -6.63 6.73 20.49
C GLN A 154 -7.26 5.95 19.34
N VAL A 155 -7.60 4.69 19.60
CA VAL A 155 -8.40 3.86 18.68
C VAL A 155 -9.86 4.31 18.80
N LYS A 156 -10.49 4.64 17.68
CA LYS A 156 -11.93 4.97 17.66
C LYS A 156 -12.72 3.67 17.70
N THR A 157 -13.81 3.66 18.47
CA THR A 157 -14.83 2.62 18.37
C THR A 157 -15.37 2.56 16.94
N PRO A 158 -15.57 1.35 16.37
CA PRO A 158 -16.17 1.20 15.06
C PRO A 158 -17.57 1.85 14.98
N PRO A 159 -17.98 2.41 13.82
CA PRO A 159 -19.32 2.95 13.66
C PRO A 159 -20.41 1.88 13.86
N PRO A 160 -21.61 2.24 14.37
CA PRO A 160 -22.74 1.31 14.44
C PRO A 160 -23.05 0.72 13.05
N GLY A 161 -23.14 -0.62 12.95
CA GLY A 161 -23.39 -1.33 11.69
C GLY A 161 -22.14 -1.79 10.93
N SER A 162 -20.94 -1.51 11.44
CA SER A 162 -19.72 -2.17 10.94
C SER A 162 -19.78 -3.68 11.24
N THR A 163 -19.63 -4.51 10.21
CA THR A 163 -20.02 -5.93 10.23
C THR A 163 -18.96 -6.87 10.82
N GLY A 164 -17.84 -6.35 11.30
CA GLY A 164 -16.77 -7.13 11.92
C GLY A 164 -17.01 -7.31 13.42
N VAL A 165 -17.04 -8.55 13.91
CA VAL A 165 -16.79 -8.83 15.33
C VAL A 165 -15.30 -8.53 15.55
N TYR A 166 -14.99 -7.38 16.14
CA TYR A 166 -13.61 -6.96 16.39
C TYR A 166 -13.13 -7.54 17.73
N PRO A 167 -12.01 -8.29 17.78
CA PRO A 167 -11.41 -8.65 19.05
C PRO A 167 -10.93 -7.38 19.79
N PRO A 168 -10.95 -7.40 21.14
CA PRO A 168 -10.60 -6.26 21.99
C PRO A 168 -9.14 -5.83 21.87
#